data_AF-A0A1E7GP66-F1
#
_entry.id   AF-A0A1E7GP66-F1
#
_cell.length_a   1.000
_cell.length_b   1.000
_cell.length_c   1.000
_cell.angle_alpha   90.00
_cell.angle_beta   90.00
_cell.angle_gamma   90.00
#
_symmetry.space_group_name_H-M   'P 1'
#
loop_
_entity.id
_entity.type
_entity.pdbx_description
1 polymer ?
#
loop_
_entity_poly.entity_id
_entity_poly.type
_entity_poly.pdbx_seq_one_letter_code
_entity_poly.pdbx_strand_id
1 'polypeptide(L)'
;MSLMNLLLEKRSNILKQWCDIILRSYPEEAQSMLRKKEDQFGNPVGSTISEAMESIFDEFLHGTEPKNMSRFFDKIMRVRAIQDFSPSGAVAFVFGLKDVIREEVGSRLLENGHSEEWVTLESRIDGMALLCFDIYAQCRQKVFDIRVNEVRNRASKLLKMGGLGYDLPDVKGDPKQVQAN
;
A
#
# COMPACT_ATOMS: atom_id res chain seq x y z
N MET A 1 -1.03 33.58 -2.70
CA MET A 1 -1.37 32.48 -1.77
C MET A 1 -0.71 31.23 -2.33
N SER A 2 0.04 30.42 -1.57
CA SER A 2 0.72 29.25 -2.15
C SER A 2 -0.26 28.15 -2.54
N LEU A 3 0.15 27.26 -3.44
CA LEU A 3 -0.64 26.08 -3.81
C LEU A 3 -0.97 25.22 -2.59
N MET A 4 -0.01 25.03 -1.68
CA MET A 4 -0.22 24.25 -0.45
C MET A 4 -1.35 24.80 0.43
N ASN A 5 -1.50 26.13 0.52
CA ASN A 5 -2.60 26.72 1.29
C ASN A 5 -3.94 26.44 0.61
N LEU A 6 -4.00 26.43 -0.72
CA LEU A 6 -5.22 26.08 -1.46
C LEU A 6 -5.60 24.61 -1.23
N LEU A 7 -4.62 23.70 -1.21
CA LEU A 7 -4.85 22.29 -0.91
C LEU A 7 -5.34 22.09 0.53
N LEU A 8 -4.79 22.86 1.49
CA LEU A 8 -5.24 22.85 2.89
C LEU A 8 -6.68 23.33 3.03
N GLU A 9 -7.07 24.41 2.36
CA GLU A 9 -8.46 24.90 2.34
C GLU A 9 -9.43 23.86 1.77
N LYS A 10 -9.00 23.12 0.76
CA LYS A 10 -9.80 22.09 0.07
C LYS A 10 -9.59 20.68 0.61
N ARG A 11 -8.85 20.51 1.72
CA ARG A 11 -8.41 19.21 2.25
C ARG A 11 -9.54 18.19 2.33
N SER A 12 -10.66 18.57 2.96
CA SER A 12 -11.79 17.66 3.19
C SER A 12 -12.40 17.15 1.87
N ASN A 13 -12.57 18.04 0.90
CA ASN A 13 -13.12 17.68 -0.41
C ASN A 13 -12.16 16.79 -1.19
N ILE A 14 -10.89 17.18 -1.28
CA ILE A 14 -9.85 16.42 -1.99
C ILE A 14 -9.77 15.01 -1.42
N LEU A 15 -9.65 14.89 -0.10
CA LEU A 15 -9.55 13.61 0.57
C LEU A 15 -10.81 12.74 0.33
N LYS A 16 -12.01 13.33 0.41
CA LYS A 16 -13.26 12.61 0.15
C LYS A 16 -13.31 12.05 -1.26
N GLN A 17 -13.00 12.87 -2.27
CA GLN A 17 -13.00 12.45 -3.67
C GLN A 17 -11.90 11.42 -3.94
N TRP A 18 -10.72 11.61 -3.37
CA TRP A 18 -9.59 10.69 -3.55
C TRP A 18 -9.86 9.32 -2.89
N CYS A 19 -10.46 9.31 -1.70
CA CYS A 19 -11.00 8.10 -1.08
C CYS A 19 -12.05 7.41 -1.97
N ASP A 20 -12.88 8.18 -2.68
CA ASP A 20 -13.86 7.58 -3.59
C ASP A 20 -13.18 6.88 -4.78
N ILE A 21 -12.09 7.44 -5.32
CA ILE A 21 -11.32 6.83 -6.41
C ILE A 21 -10.76 5.47 -6.00
N ILE A 22 -10.14 5.36 -4.81
CA ILE A 22 -9.64 4.07 -4.31
C ILE A 22 -10.78 3.07 -4.11
N LEU A 23 -11.94 3.50 -3.60
CA LEU A 23 -13.09 2.62 -3.39
C LEU A 23 -13.70 2.12 -4.69
N ARG A 24 -13.77 2.94 -5.73
CA ARG A 24 -14.27 2.55 -7.08
C ARG A 24 -13.45 1.48 -7.77
N SER A 25 -12.22 1.23 -7.31
CA SER A 25 -11.40 0.12 -7.84
C SER A 25 -11.80 -1.25 -7.27
N TYR A 26 -12.70 -1.30 -6.28
CA TYR A 26 -13.30 -2.53 -5.78
C TYR A 26 -14.62 -2.83 -6.51
N PRO A 27 -15.05 -4.11 -6.58
CA PRO A 27 -16.34 -4.49 -7.15
C PRO A 27 -17.50 -3.67 -6.57
N GLU A 28 -18.48 -3.32 -7.41
CA GLU A 28 -19.59 -2.41 -7.05
C GLU A 28 -20.34 -2.88 -5.79
N GLU A 29 -20.52 -4.19 -5.65
CA GLU A 29 -21.20 -4.83 -4.54
C GLU A 29 -20.48 -4.55 -3.20
N ALA A 30 -19.16 -4.44 -3.22
CA ALA A 30 -18.33 -4.18 -2.05
C ALA A 30 -18.21 -2.68 -1.71
N GLN A 31 -18.40 -1.77 -2.69
CA GLN A 31 -18.17 -0.34 -2.50
C GLN A 31 -19.05 0.27 -1.40
N SER A 32 -20.34 -0.09 -1.39
CA SER A 32 -21.30 0.45 -0.41
C SER A 32 -20.95 0.07 1.03
N MET A 33 -20.44 -1.15 1.23
CA MET A 33 -19.96 -1.65 2.51
C MET A 33 -18.66 -0.96 2.91
N LEU A 34 -17.69 -0.87 1.99
CA LEU A 34 -16.39 -0.25 2.25
C LEU A 34 -16.50 1.24 2.60
N ARG A 35 -17.51 1.95 2.09
CA ARG A 35 -17.79 3.36 2.43
C ARG A 35 -18.31 3.56 3.86
N LYS A 36 -18.90 2.54 4.50
CA LYS A 36 -19.45 2.68 5.86
C LYS A 36 -18.32 2.73 6.89
N LYS A 37 -18.17 3.86 7.58
CA LYS A 37 -17.18 4.06 8.66
C LYS A 37 -17.57 3.42 10.00
N GLU A 38 -18.72 2.74 10.10
CA GLU A 38 -19.38 2.51 11.41
C GLU A 38 -18.81 1.37 12.28
N ASP A 39 -17.86 0.56 11.82
CA ASP A 39 -17.17 -0.38 12.71
C ASP A 39 -15.86 -0.90 12.09
N GLN A 40 -14.74 -0.76 12.80
CA GLN A 40 -13.45 -1.33 12.36
C GLN A 40 -13.48 -2.86 12.33
N PHE A 41 -14.35 -3.50 13.13
CA PHE A 41 -14.53 -4.95 13.14
C PHE A 41 -15.45 -5.42 12.01
N GLY A 42 -16.50 -4.65 11.70
CA GLY A 42 -17.41 -4.91 10.60
C GLY A 42 -16.86 -4.55 9.20
N ASN A 43 -15.96 -3.55 9.12
CA ASN A 43 -15.36 -3.06 7.88
C ASN A 43 -13.87 -2.72 8.04
N PRO A 44 -13.01 -3.73 8.31
CA PRO A 44 -11.58 -3.49 8.55
C PRO A 44 -10.87 -2.92 7.32
N VAL A 45 -11.30 -3.28 6.11
CA VAL A 45 -10.70 -2.79 4.86
C VAL A 45 -11.02 -1.31 4.65
N GLY A 46 -12.29 -0.91 4.79
CA GLY A 46 -12.69 0.48 4.59
C GLY A 46 -12.10 1.43 5.63
N SER A 47 -12.04 1.03 6.91
CA SER A 47 -11.36 1.80 7.97
C SER A 47 -9.86 1.93 7.68
N THR A 48 -9.19 0.82 7.35
CA THR A 48 -7.75 0.82 7.01
C THR A 48 -7.43 1.77 5.85
N ILE A 49 -8.23 1.72 4.78
CA ILE A 49 -8.06 2.60 3.61
C ILE A 49 -8.27 4.05 4.02
N SER A 50 -9.36 4.37 4.71
CA SER A 50 -9.70 5.75 5.07
C SER A 50 -8.63 6.39 5.95
N GLU A 51 -8.19 5.70 7.01
CA GLU A 51 -7.17 6.19 7.94
C GLU A 51 -5.80 6.34 7.27
N ALA A 52 -5.43 5.38 6.41
CA ALA A 52 -4.18 5.46 5.67
C ALA A 52 -4.19 6.62 4.68
N MET A 53 -5.29 6.83 3.95
CA MET A 53 -5.45 7.93 3.00
C MET A 53 -5.40 9.31 3.69
N GLU A 54 -6.07 9.44 4.84
CA GLU A 54 -5.98 10.64 5.70
C GLU A 54 -4.52 10.92 6.06
N SER A 55 -3.81 9.92 6.58
CA SER A 55 -2.42 10.05 7.00
C SER A 55 -1.47 10.35 5.83
N ILE A 56 -1.67 9.72 4.67
CA ILE A 56 -0.85 9.96 3.47
C ILE A 56 -1.05 11.39 2.98
N PHE A 57 -2.29 11.87 2.93
CA PHE A 57 -2.59 13.22 2.47
C PHE A 57 -2.01 14.27 3.42
N ASP A 58 -2.08 14.04 4.73
CA ASP A 58 -1.46 14.94 5.71
C ASP A 58 0.06 14.98 5.54
N GLU A 59 0.74 13.85 5.46
CA GLU A 59 2.20 13.82 5.21
C GLU A 59 2.56 14.46 3.86
N PHE A 60 1.71 14.31 2.85
CA PHE A 60 1.88 14.95 1.55
C PHE A 60 1.82 16.49 1.65
N LEU A 61 0.90 17.03 2.45
CA LEU A 61 0.78 18.48 2.66
C LEU A 61 1.95 19.07 3.48
N HIS A 62 2.49 18.33 4.44
CA HIS A 62 3.58 18.80 5.31
C HIS A 62 4.98 18.67 4.69
N GLY A 63 5.10 18.03 3.52
CA GLY A 63 6.40 17.89 2.83
C GLY A 63 7.38 16.96 3.54
N THR A 64 6.88 16.07 4.40
CA THR A 64 7.67 15.22 5.29
C THR A 64 8.38 14.06 4.60
N GLU A 65 9.33 13.44 5.33
CA GLU A 65 10.21 12.38 4.81
C GLU A 65 9.44 11.14 4.27
N PRO A 66 9.94 10.51 3.18
CA PRO A 66 9.33 9.33 2.54
C PRO A 66 9.07 8.13 3.46
N LYS A 67 9.81 8.00 4.57
CA LYS A 67 9.71 6.87 5.50
C LYS A 67 8.35 6.80 6.21
N ASN A 68 7.77 7.94 6.57
CA ASN A 68 6.46 7.97 7.23
C ASN A 68 5.33 7.60 6.27
N MET A 69 5.46 7.95 5.00
CA MET A 69 4.45 7.63 3.99
C MET A 69 4.46 6.12 3.64
N SER A 70 5.65 5.51 3.66
CA SER A 70 5.84 4.08 3.37
C SER A 70 4.99 3.16 4.26
N ARG A 71 4.93 3.44 5.58
CA ARG A 71 4.12 2.65 6.52
C ARG A 71 2.62 2.73 6.23
N PHE A 72 2.13 3.87 5.75
CA PHE A 72 0.71 4.06 5.46
C PHE A 72 0.35 3.41 4.12
N PHE A 73 1.23 3.51 3.13
CA PHE A 73 1.06 2.78 1.89
C PHE A 73 1.12 1.26 2.08
N ASP A 74 1.99 0.72 2.94
CA ASP A 74 2.02 -0.72 3.23
C ASP A 74 0.66 -1.26 3.67
N LYS A 75 -0.08 -0.52 4.50
CA LYS A 75 -1.43 -0.92 4.92
C LYS A 75 -2.37 -1.14 3.73
N ILE A 76 -2.41 -0.19 2.79
CA ILE A 76 -3.28 -0.27 1.61
C ILE A 76 -2.76 -1.34 0.63
N MET A 77 -1.45 -1.33 0.36
CA MET A 77 -0.81 -2.19 -0.64
C MET A 77 -0.88 -3.66 -0.23
N ARG A 78 -0.74 -3.96 1.06
CA ARG A 78 -0.89 -5.32 1.61
C ARG A 78 -2.28 -5.86 1.39
N VAL A 79 -3.32 -5.08 1.68
CA VAL A 79 -4.72 -5.49 1.44
C VAL A 79 -4.92 -5.77 -0.04
N ARG A 80 -4.47 -4.88 -0.92
CA ARG A 80 -4.60 -5.03 -2.39
C ARG A 80 -3.81 -6.22 -2.94
N ALA A 81 -2.64 -6.52 -2.37
CA ALA A 81 -1.83 -7.68 -2.75
C ALA A 81 -2.51 -9.01 -2.37
N ILE A 82 -3.18 -9.06 -1.20
CA ILE A 82 -3.99 -10.20 -0.76
C ILE A 82 -5.22 -10.37 -1.65
N GLN A 83 -5.86 -9.26 -2.05
CA GLN A 83 -7.01 -9.24 -2.95
C GLN A 83 -6.63 -9.43 -4.44
N ASP A 84 -5.39 -9.80 -4.73
CA ASP A 84 -4.94 -10.19 -6.07
C ASP A 84 -5.11 -9.12 -7.17
N PHE A 85 -5.10 -7.83 -6.79
CA PHE A 85 -5.10 -6.72 -7.77
C PHE A 85 -3.93 -6.85 -8.74
N SER A 86 -4.05 -6.36 -9.97
CA SER A 86 -2.87 -6.18 -10.84
C SER A 86 -1.96 -5.07 -10.29
N PRO A 87 -0.64 -5.07 -10.62
CA PRO A 87 0.25 -3.99 -10.18
C PRO A 87 -0.24 -2.59 -10.59
N SER A 88 -0.73 -2.43 -11.82
CA SER A 88 -1.28 -1.16 -12.29
C SER A 88 -2.55 -0.78 -11.54
N GLY A 89 -3.48 -1.72 -11.33
CA GLY A 89 -4.71 -1.47 -10.57
C GLY A 89 -4.46 -1.14 -9.10
N ALA A 90 -3.42 -1.72 -8.50
CA ALA A 90 -3.04 -1.46 -7.13
C ALA A 90 -2.50 -0.04 -6.91
N VAL A 91 -1.84 0.54 -7.92
CA VAL A 91 -1.17 1.85 -7.82
C VAL A 91 -1.99 2.99 -8.45
N ALA A 92 -2.90 2.69 -9.39
CA ALA A 92 -3.62 3.70 -10.18
C ALA A 92 -4.30 4.82 -9.36
N PHE A 93 -4.80 4.52 -8.16
CA PHE A 93 -5.47 5.51 -7.31
C PHE A 93 -4.55 6.69 -6.93
N VAL A 94 -3.23 6.51 -6.90
CA VAL A 94 -2.27 7.58 -6.57
C VAL A 94 -2.33 8.68 -7.63
N PHE A 95 -2.40 8.32 -8.92
CA PHE A 95 -2.51 9.29 -10.00
C PHE A 95 -3.84 10.03 -9.99
N GLY A 96 -4.91 9.40 -9.52
CA GLY A 96 -6.22 10.04 -9.36
C GLY A 96 -6.19 11.27 -8.45
N LEU A 97 -5.19 11.40 -7.57
CA LEU A 97 -5.01 12.61 -6.78
C LEU A 97 -4.75 13.85 -7.66
N LYS A 98 -4.05 13.68 -8.80
CA LYS A 98 -3.81 14.79 -9.74
C LYS A 98 -5.12 15.33 -10.29
N ASP A 99 -6.03 14.43 -10.67
CA ASP A 99 -7.32 14.81 -11.24
C ASP A 99 -8.21 15.52 -10.21
N VAL A 100 -8.28 14.99 -8.99
CA VAL A 100 -9.03 15.62 -7.89
C VAL A 100 -8.51 17.02 -7.58
N ILE A 101 -7.18 17.19 -7.53
CA ILE A 101 -6.61 18.51 -7.26
C ILE A 101 -6.88 19.47 -8.42
N ARG A 102 -6.77 19.03 -9.68
CA ARG A 102 -7.13 19.87 -10.84
C ARG A 102 -8.60 20.27 -10.82
N GLU A 103 -9.51 19.39 -10.40
CA GLU A 103 -10.93 19.71 -10.30
C GLU A 103 -11.21 20.75 -9.20
N GLU A 104 -10.59 20.61 -8.01
CA GLU A 104 -10.87 21.47 -6.86
C GLU A 104 -10.16 22.84 -6.91
N VAL A 105 -8.96 22.91 -7.52
CA VAL A 105 -8.14 24.14 -7.52
C VAL A 105 -7.60 24.55 -8.90
N GLY A 106 -7.94 23.85 -9.97
CA GLY A 106 -7.41 24.08 -11.33
C GLY A 106 -7.67 25.48 -11.90
N SER A 107 -8.86 26.05 -11.67
CA SER A 107 -9.16 27.42 -12.09
C SER A 107 -8.25 28.44 -11.39
N ARG A 108 -8.01 28.25 -10.08
CA ARG A 108 -7.13 29.11 -9.28
C ARG A 108 -5.64 28.92 -9.60
N LEU A 109 -5.24 27.74 -10.10
CA LEU A 109 -3.87 27.49 -10.56
C LEU A 109 -3.52 28.36 -11.77
N LEU A 110 -4.46 28.48 -12.72
CA LEU A 110 -4.31 29.29 -13.94
C LEU A 110 -4.30 30.80 -13.64
N GLU A 111 -5.17 31.26 -12.74
CA GLU A 111 -5.30 32.69 -12.40
C GLU A 111 -4.10 33.24 -11.62
N ASN A 112 -3.45 32.42 -10.79
CA ASN A 112 -2.40 32.85 -9.87
C ASN A 112 -0.97 32.50 -10.31
N GLY A 113 -0.79 31.88 -11.49
CA GLY A 113 0.54 31.59 -12.03
C GLY A 113 1.31 30.48 -11.30
N HIS A 114 0.63 29.53 -10.66
CA HIS A 114 1.25 28.45 -9.87
C HIS A 114 1.79 27.28 -10.73
N SER A 115 2.19 27.51 -11.98
CA SER A 115 2.59 26.45 -12.90
C SER A 115 3.81 25.66 -12.39
N GLU A 116 4.82 26.32 -11.83
CA GLU A 116 6.01 25.66 -11.29
C GLU A 116 5.73 24.86 -10.01
N GLU A 117 4.90 25.41 -9.11
CA GLU A 117 4.43 24.71 -7.90
C GLU A 117 3.63 23.46 -8.28
N TRP A 118 2.80 23.55 -9.33
CA TRP A 118 2.03 22.44 -9.86
C TRP A 118 2.93 21.32 -10.42
N VAL A 119 3.94 21.65 -11.23
CA VAL A 119 4.89 20.65 -11.77
C VAL A 119 5.64 19.93 -10.66
N THR A 120 6.06 20.67 -9.62
CA THR A 120 6.71 20.10 -8.44
C THR A 120 5.77 19.14 -7.70
N LEU A 121 4.50 19.53 -7.55
CA LEU A 121 3.46 18.71 -6.92
C LEU A 121 3.19 17.42 -7.70
N GLU A 122 3.06 17.51 -9.04
CA GLU A 122 2.85 16.35 -9.90
C GLU A 122 4.01 15.36 -9.80
N SER A 123 5.24 15.87 -9.80
CA SER A 123 6.46 15.04 -9.65
C SER A 123 6.47 14.31 -8.31
N ARG A 124 5.99 14.94 -7.23
CA ARG A 124 5.85 14.29 -5.91
C ARG A 124 4.82 13.17 -5.93
N ILE A 125 3.68 13.37 -6.62
CA ILE A 125 2.65 12.34 -6.77
C ILE A 125 3.19 11.15 -7.59
N ASP A 126 3.99 11.41 -8.63
CA ASP A 126 4.64 10.33 -9.40
C ASP A 126 5.64 9.55 -8.54
N GLY A 127 6.40 10.23 -7.67
CA GLY A 127 7.25 9.59 -6.68
C GLY A 127 6.48 8.71 -5.69
N MET A 128 5.29 9.14 -5.26
CA MET A 128 4.39 8.33 -4.41
C MET A 128 3.93 7.05 -5.14
N ALA A 129 3.67 7.14 -6.45
CA ALA A 129 3.25 6.00 -7.24
C ALA A 129 4.37 4.94 -7.35
N LEU A 130 5.61 5.38 -7.58
CA LEU A 130 6.77 4.49 -7.57
C LEU A 130 6.96 3.80 -6.21
N LEU A 131 6.85 4.56 -5.11
CA LEU A 131 6.92 4.00 -3.76
C LEU A 131 5.81 2.95 -3.53
N CYS A 132 4.58 3.24 -3.95
CA CYS A 132 3.48 2.28 -3.85
C CYS A 132 3.74 1.00 -4.63
N PHE A 133 4.31 1.13 -5.84
CA PHE A 133 4.66 -0.01 -6.68
C PHE A 133 5.68 -0.93 -5.98
N ASP A 134 6.75 -0.37 -5.43
CA ASP A 134 7.78 -1.14 -4.72
C ASP A 134 7.20 -1.88 -3.51
N ILE A 135 6.39 -1.19 -2.71
CA ILE A 135 5.73 -1.78 -1.54
C ILE A 135 4.78 -2.91 -1.97
N TYR A 136 3.95 -2.68 -2.99
CA TYR A 136 3.03 -3.68 -3.50
C TYR A 136 3.76 -4.92 -4.05
N ALA A 137 4.85 -4.73 -4.79
CA ALA A 137 5.68 -5.82 -5.30
C ALA A 137 6.26 -6.67 -4.15
N GLN A 138 6.74 -6.03 -3.09
CA GLN A 138 7.21 -6.73 -1.88
C GLN A 138 6.07 -7.50 -1.18
N CYS A 139 4.87 -6.93 -1.09
CA CYS A 139 3.71 -7.62 -0.53
C CYS A 139 3.34 -8.85 -1.37
N ARG A 140 3.34 -8.73 -2.71
CA ARG A 140 3.06 -9.85 -3.61
C ARG A 140 4.09 -10.95 -3.51
N GLN A 141 5.37 -10.61 -3.46
CA GLN A 141 6.42 -11.59 -3.25
C GLN A 141 6.20 -12.38 -1.96
N LYS A 142 5.91 -11.70 -0.84
CA LYS A 142 5.60 -12.36 0.44
C LYS A 142 4.40 -13.30 0.34
N VAL A 143 3.33 -12.89 -0.35
CA VAL A 143 2.15 -13.74 -0.57
C VAL A 143 2.53 -15.00 -1.37
N PHE A 144 3.35 -14.86 -2.41
CA PHE A 144 3.83 -16.01 -3.18
C PHE A 144 4.74 -16.93 -2.37
N ASP A 145 5.69 -16.38 -1.61
CA ASP A 145 6.59 -17.15 -0.75
C ASP A 145 5.80 -18.00 0.27
N ILE A 146 4.76 -17.41 0.87
CA ILE A 146 3.85 -18.13 1.78
C ILE A 146 3.19 -19.31 1.06
N ARG A 147 2.62 -19.08 -0.14
CA ARG A 147 1.94 -20.13 -0.93
C ARG A 147 2.91 -21.26 -1.31
N VAL A 148 4.12 -20.93 -1.77
CA VAL A 148 5.13 -21.91 -2.17
C VAL A 148 5.59 -22.73 -0.96
N ASN A 149 5.87 -22.07 0.16
CA ASN A 149 6.28 -22.76 1.39
C ASN A 149 5.18 -23.68 1.92
N GLU A 150 3.91 -23.27 1.82
CA GLU A 150 2.80 -24.13 2.21
C GLU A 150 2.70 -25.40 1.36
N VAL A 151 2.83 -25.28 0.02
CA VAL A 151 2.86 -26.44 -0.88
C VAL A 151 4.04 -27.36 -0.57
N ARG A 152 5.24 -26.79 -0.38
CA ARG A 152 6.44 -27.54 -0.01
C ARG A 152 6.26 -28.30 1.31
N ASN A 153 5.67 -27.66 2.31
CA ASN A 153 5.42 -28.27 3.61
C ASN A 153 4.40 -29.42 3.52
N ARG A 154 3.32 -29.24 2.74
CA ARG A 154 2.33 -30.29 2.49
C ARG A 154 2.94 -31.48 1.75
N ALA A 155 3.71 -31.24 0.69
CA ALA A 155 4.40 -32.28 -0.06
C ALA A 155 5.40 -33.06 0.81
N SER A 156 6.21 -32.35 1.60
CA SER A 156 7.16 -32.95 2.54
C SER A 156 6.44 -33.85 3.57
N LYS A 157 5.29 -33.40 4.09
CA LYS A 157 4.47 -34.18 5.03
C LYS A 157 3.90 -35.45 4.38
N LEU A 158 3.44 -35.38 3.14
CA LEU A 158 2.95 -36.56 2.39
C LEU A 158 4.06 -37.58 2.13
N LEU A 159 5.25 -37.13 1.71
CA LEU A 159 6.41 -38.02 1.50
C LEU A 159 6.85 -38.72 2.78
N LYS A 160 6.85 -38.00 3.92
CA LYS A 160 7.10 -38.58 5.24
C LYS A 160 6.06 -39.65 5.61
N MET A 161 4.77 -39.37 5.42
CA MET A 161 3.69 -40.34 5.71
C MET A 161 3.75 -41.58 4.80
N GLY A 162 4.22 -41.42 3.55
CA GLY A 162 4.42 -42.52 2.61
C GLY A 162 5.71 -43.33 2.82
N GLY A 163 6.52 -43.02 3.86
CA GLY A 163 7.81 -43.67 4.10
C GLY A 163 8.91 -43.34 3.08
N LEU A 164 8.69 -42.31 2.25
CA LEU A 164 9.60 -41.86 1.17
C LEU A 164 10.46 -40.66 1.59
N GLY A 165 10.32 -40.16 2.82
CA GLY A 165 11.12 -39.07 3.37
C GLY A 165 12.14 -39.57 4.39
N TYR A 166 13.42 -39.34 4.15
CA TYR A 166 14.47 -39.50 5.16
C TYR A 166 14.63 -38.19 5.94
N ASP A 167 14.51 -38.24 7.26
CA ASP A 167 15.03 -37.18 8.11
C ASP A 167 16.55 -37.29 8.14
N LEU A 168 17.25 -36.32 7.55
CA LEU A 168 18.67 -36.18 7.79
C LEU A 168 18.83 -35.87 9.29
N PRO A 169 19.60 -36.67 10.05
CA PRO A 169 19.85 -36.35 11.44
C PRO A 169 20.46 -34.96 11.50
N ASP A 170 19.88 -34.08 12.33
CA ASP A 170 20.46 -32.78 12.64
C ASP A 170 21.90 -33.02 13.09
N VAL A 171 22.87 -32.70 12.23
CA VAL A 171 24.27 -32.68 12.61
C VAL A 171 24.42 -31.49 13.55
N LYS A 172 24.07 -31.69 14.82
CA LYS A 172 24.57 -30.87 15.90
C LYS A 172 26.07 -31.14 15.95
N GLY A 173 26.83 -30.35 15.19
CA GLY A 173 28.27 -30.30 15.31
C GLY A 173 28.59 -29.94 16.75
N ASP A 174 29.10 -30.91 17.49
CA ASP A 174 29.52 -30.75 18.88
C ASP A 174 30.89 -30.05 18.84
N PRO A 175 30.99 -28.74 19.14
CA PRO A 175 32.26 -28.06 19.12
C PRO A 175 32.88 -28.21 20.50
N LYS A 176 33.59 -29.33 20.72
CA LYS A 176 34.81 -29.47 21.54
C LYS A 176 35.08 -30.94 21.93
N GLN A 177 35.84 -31.62 21.08
CA GLN A 177 36.91 -32.48 21.58
C GLN A 177 38.20 -32.11 20.84
N VAL A 178 38.84 -31.04 21.30
CA VAL A 178 40.29 -30.91 21.15
C VAL A 178 40.85 -31.24 22.52
N GLN A 179 41.09 -32.54 22.75
CA GLN A 179 41.91 -32.98 23.87
C GLN A 179 43.33 -32.50 23.61
N ALA A 180 43.86 -31.71 24.54
CA ALA A 180 45.28 -31.58 24.73
C ALA A 180 45.80 -32.92 25.27
N ASN A 181 46.67 -33.57 24.49
CA ASN A 181 47.92 -34.20 24.92
C ASN A 181 48.69 -34.68 23.68
#